data_AF-A0AAP0H5X1-F1
#
_entry.id   AF-A0AAP0H5X1-F1
#
_cell.length_a   1.000
_cell.length_b   1.000
_cell.length_c   1.000
_cell.angle_alpha   90.00
_cell.angle_beta   90.00
_cell.angle_gamma   90.00
#
_symmetry.space_group_name_H-M   'P 1'
#
loop_
_entity.id
_entity.type
_entity.pdbx_description
1 polymer ?
#
loop_
_entity_poly.entity_id
_entity_poly.type
_entity_poly.pdbx_seq_one_letter_code
_entity_poly.pdbx_strand_id
1 'polypeptide(L)'
;MAKIQSCVSFVLVFYACIVLPSFARRFEAPKHLNGLNKHPVKSIKSSDGDIIDCIHILHQPAFDNPLLKNHTIKMSPSYHPNGITSIKNGSSSPPFAQIWHSNGKCPKGTIPIRRTRKDDTIFAQIHKKKSPFDSQLDDIRNHEWAHASMDKKGKYYGTQATFNVWNPRVQIATDLSLGQLWITAVSETIEAGWQVLPSLYGDSSTRFFIFWTNDGYRNVHCYNLECQGFIQTNNKIVIGGSISPTSEFDGSQCDITILIWKDPKDGNWWLEVNGTILGYWPSSLYHQLSQYAFMLDWGGEVINSKVDGLHTTTQMGSGHFSGEGLGKASYIKNIQIMNESNVLTSPEHLSPRASRKDCYDVTMGDNDVDNWGTYFFFGGPGRNENCAAMADARRSTIFFTEQHLSYADIIPPFEVRARIEVAVLNFLKVLNSPNPEISSLPMHAIFQRLVEDRVFNQIPSILITAKGYPDIATRFLLHRMSREFPEIKILGLVDWNPAGLAILCTFKYGSIGMGLEAYRYGYSSILFFLLDIEQDISS
;
A
#
# COMPACT_ATOMS: atom_id res chain seq x y z
N MET A 1 -3.45 -39.22 -47.43
CA MET A 1 -2.43 -38.98 -46.39
C MET A 1 -1.94 -37.56 -46.52
N ALA A 2 -2.40 -36.65 -45.68
CA ALA A 2 -1.82 -35.33 -45.50
C ALA A 2 -1.63 -35.15 -43.99
N LYS A 3 -0.39 -35.33 -43.52
CA LYS A 3 -0.01 -35.00 -42.15
C LYS A 3 0.15 -33.48 -42.12
N ILE A 4 -0.81 -32.79 -41.49
CA ILE A 4 -0.61 -31.42 -41.02
C ILE A 4 0.37 -31.53 -39.86
N GLN A 5 1.65 -31.26 -40.15
CA GLN A 5 2.69 -31.16 -39.14
C GLN A 5 2.59 -29.76 -38.56
N SER A 6 1.93 -29.65 -37.39
CA SER A 6 1.78 -28.39 -36.66
C SER A 6 3.15 -27.99 -36.09
N CYS A 7 3.87 -27.13 -36.82
CA CYS A 7 5.07 -26.46 -36.32
C CYS A 7 4.64 -25.42 -35.28
N VAL A 8 5.06 -25.63 -34.04
CA VAL A 8 4.80 -24.73 -32.92
C VAL A 8 5.78 -23.56 -32.99
N SER A 9 5.28 -22.34 -33.24
CA SER A 9 6.06 -21.10 -33.31
C SER A 9 6.25 -20.49 -31.92
N PHE A 10 7.46 -20.00 -31.59
CA PHE A 10 7.86 -19.53 -30.26
C PHE A 10 8.68 -18.21 -30.35
N VAL A 11 8.45 -17.24 -29.44
CA VAL A 11 9.05 -15.87 -29.45
C VAL A 11 10.24 -15.71 -28.51
N LEU A 12 11.20 -14.89 -28.92
CA LEU A 12 12.27 -14.32 -28.10
C LEU A 12 12.15 -12.78 -28.06
N VAL A 13 12.17 -12.16 -26.88
CA VAL A 13 12.21 -10.69 -26.73
C VAL A 13 13.58 -10.29 -26.18
N PHE A 14 14.29 -9.43 -26.92
CA PHE A 14 15.55 -8.81 -26.48
C PHE A 14 15.26 -7.45 -25.82
N TYR A 15 16.02 -7.13 -24.78
CA TYR A 15 16.18 -5.76 -24.26
C TYR A 15 17.56 -5.26 -24.67
N ALA A 16 17.79 -3.95 -24.72
CA ALA A 16 19.14 -3.40 -24.71
C ALA A 16 19.10 -2.02 -24.05
N CYS A 17 19.74 -1.87 -22.89
CA CYS A 17 20.00 -0.59 -22.27
C CYS A 17 21.11 0.14 -23.04
N ILE A 18 20.74 0.99 -23.99
CA ILE A 18 21.67 1.97 -24.55
C ILE A 18 21.64 3.20 -23.64
N VAL A 19 22.47 3.20 -22.59
CA VAL A 19 22.72 4.41 -21.81
C VAL A 19 23.77 5.22 -22.56
N LEU A 20 23.34 6.25 -23.29
CA LEU A 20 24.26 7.25 -23.85
C LEU A 20 24.96 8.00 -22.68
N PRO A 21 26.26 8.31 -22.81
CA PRO A 21 27.07 8.81 -21.71
C PRO A 21 26.81 10.29 -21.46
N SER A 22 25.82 10.61 -20.63
CA SER A 22 25.69 11.97 -20.06
C SER A 22 25.12 12.04 -18.64
N PHE A 23 24.89 10.91 -17.96
CA PHE A 23 24.35 10.92 -16.58
C PHE A 23 25.17 10.07 -15.60
N ALA A 24 26.48 10.28 -15.54
CA ALA A 24 27.26 9.94 -14.35
C ALA A 24 27.18 11.10 -13.34
N ARG A 25 26.04 11.27 -12.66
CA ARG A 25 26.04 11.96 -11.37
C ARG A 25 26.24 10.92 -10.28
N ARG A 26 27.30 11.08 -9.48
CA ARG A 26 27.45 10.43 -8.18
C ARG A 26 26.10 10.49 -7.46
N PHE A 27 25.52 9.34 -7.09
CA PHE A 27 24.48 9.31 -6.08
C PHE A 27 25.13 9.66 -4.74
N GLU A 28 25.27 10.96 -4.48
CA GLU A 28 25.22 11.47 -3.12
C GLU A 28 23.91 10.98 -2.51
N ALA A 29 23.92 10.68 -1.20
CA ALA A 29 22.71 10.37 -0.44
C ALA A 29 21.59 11.36 -0.85
N PRO A 30 20.32 10.91 -1.02
CA PRO A 30 19.27 11.80 -1.47
C PRO A 30 19.27 13.04 -0.57
N LYS A 31 19.48 14.23 -1.15
CA LYS A 31 19.39 15.52 -0.45
C LYS A 31 18.04 15.74 0.24
N HIS A 32 17.08 14.83 0.02
CA HIS A 32 15.74 14.83 0.60
C HIS A 32 15.65 14.34 2.06
N LEU A 33 16.51 13.41 2.50
CA LEU A 33 16.48 12.88 3.89
C LEU A 33 16.83 13.93 4.94
N ASN A 34 17.72 14.87 4.60
CA ASN A 34 18.10 15.98 5.48
C ASN A 34 16.96 17.01 5.67
N GLY A 35 15.95 17.01 4.80
CA GLY A 35 14.76 17.86 4.93
C GLY A 35 13.67 17.26 5.83
N LEU A 36 13.53 15.93 5.81
CA LEU A 36 12.54 15.18 6.58
C LEU A 36 12.91 15.09 8.07
N ASN A 37 14.16 14.70 8.36
CA ASN A 37 14.63 14.60 9.74
C ASN A 37 15.11 15.98 10.23
N LYS A 38 14.36 16.56 11.17
CA LYS A 38 14.71 17.83 11.82
C LYS A 38 15.82 17.61 12.85
N HIS A 39 16.60 18.65 13.13
CA HIS A 39 17.67 18.56 14.13
C HIS A 39 17.08 18.30 15.53
N PRO A 40 17.40 17.17 16.18
CA PRO A 40 16.85 16.86 17.50
C PRO A 40 17.54 17.64 18.61
N VAL A 41 16.77 18.01 19.63
CA VAL A 41 17.28 18.48 20.92
C VAL A 41 17.80 17.28 21.73
N LYS A 42 17.14 16.13 21.58
CA LYS A 42 17.48 14.85 22.22
C LYS A 42 16.98 13.70 21.35
N SER A 43 17.73 12.61 21.27
CA SER A 43 17.28 11.36 20.65
C SER A 43 17.15 10.28 21.72
N ILE A 44 16.12 9.45 21.61
CA ILE A 44 15.85 8.32 22.51
C ILE A 44 15.80 7.06 21.64
N LYS A 45 16.67 6.09 21.93
CA LYS A 45 16.63 4.79 21.27
C LYS A 45 15.62 3.90 22.01
N SER A 46 14.57 3.51 21.32
CA SER A 46 13.54 2.61 21.80
C SER A 46 13.98 1.15 21.69
N SER A 47 13.35 0.27 22.48
CA SER A 47 13.70 -1.15 22.54
C SER A 47 13.31 -1.95 21.29
N ASP A 48 12.33 -1.47 20.53
CA ASP A 48 11.94 -1.97 19.20
C ASP A 48 12.88 -1.51 18.07
N GLY A 49 13.92 -0.74 18.40
CA GLY A 49 14.91 -0.24 17.46
C GLY A 49 14.58 1.13 16.85
N ASP A 50 13.40 1.68 17.13
CA ASP A 50 13.07 3.05 16.73
C ASP A 50 13.99 4.08 17.39
N ILE A 51 14.22 5.19 16.71
CA ILE A 51 14.86 6.37 17.28
C ILE A 51 13.81 7.48 17.33
N ILE A 52 13.50 7.94 18.53
CA ILE A 52 12.56 9.02 18.78
C ILE A 52 13.36 10.31 18.98
N ASP A 53 13.18 11.23 18.04
CA ASP A 53 13.81 12.54 18.04
C ASP A 53 12.88 13.57 18.67
N CYS A 54 13.31 14.15 19.79
CA CYS A 54 12.65 15.28 20.42
C CYS A 54 13.00 16.56 19.66
N ILE A 55 12.10 17.02 18.79
CA ILE A 55 12.27 18.21 17.96
C ILE A 55 11.66 19.41 18.68
N HIS A 56 12.34 20.56 18.67
CA HIS A 56 11.75 21.79 19.21
C HIS A 56 10.42 22.09 18.49
N ILE A 57 9.38 22.46 19.24
CA ILE A 57 8.01 22.55 18.70
C ILE A 57 7.90 23.47 17.47
N LEU A 58 8.71 24.53 17.40
CA LEU A 58 8.75 25.48 16.28
C LEU A 58 9.45 24.95 15.02
N HIS A 59 10.14 23.81 15.10
CA HIS A 59 10.91 23.24 13.98
C HIS A 59 10.24 21.99 13.39
N GLN A 60 9.01 21.67 13.79
CA GLN A 60 8.30 20.49 13.34
C GLN A 60 7.96 20.54 11.83
N PRO A 61 7.78 19.39 11.16
CA PRO A 61 7.53 19.32 9.70
C PRO A 61 6.34 20.15 9.21
N ALA A 62 5.35 20.40 10.07
CA ALA A 62 4.17 21.20 9.71
C ALA A 62 4.52 22.56 9.11
N PHE A 63 5.59 23.23 9.58
CA PHE A 63 5.95 24.58 9.17
C PHE A 63 6.76 24.65 7.87
N ASP A 64 7.11 23.51 7.29
CA ASP A 64 7.60 23.49 5.91
C ASP A 64 6.46 23.77 4.92
N ASN A 65 5.19 23.59 5.34
CA ASN A 65 4.01 23.92 4.54
C ASN A 65 3.95 25.44 4.31
N PRO A 66 3.92 25.93 3.05
CA PRO A 66 3.82 27.35 2.77
C PRO A 66 2.64 28.06 3.44
N LEU A 67 1.51 27.36 3.63
CA LEU A 67 0.33 27.90 4.29
C LEU A 67 0.52 28.10 5.80
N LEU A 68 1.53 27.46 6.41
CA LEU A 68 1.76 27.43 7.86
C LEU A 68 3.04 28.14 8.31
N LYS A 69 3.83 28.74 7.41
CA LYS A 69 5.14 29.36 7.76
C LYS A 69 5.08 30.38 8.91
N ASN A 70 4.00 31.15 9.00
CA ASN A 70 3.79 32.17 10.04
C ASN A 70 2.65 31.81 11.01
N HIS A 71 2.33 30.53 11.10
CA HIS A 71 1.22 30.06 11.92
C HIS A 71 1.54 30.19 13.41
N THR A 72 0.60 30.76 14.17
CA THR A 72 0.72 30.82 15.63
C THR A 72 0.22 29.52 16.25
N ILE A 73 1.12 28.78 16.89
CA ILE A 73 0.80 27.52 17.56
C ILE A 73 -0.24 27.76 18.67
N LYS A 74 -1.31 26.98 18.64
CA LYS A 74 -2.29 26.88 19.72
C LYS A 74 -1.87 25.71 20.59
N MET A 75 -1.66 25.95 21.87
CA MET A 75 -1.24 24.89 22.81
C MET A 75 -2.42 24.08 23.36
N SER A 76 -3.63 24.63 23.27
CA SER A 76 -4.87 23.98 23.70
C SER A 76 -6.04 24.44 22.83
N PRO A 77 -7.09 23.61 22.69
CA PRO A 77 -8.34 24.02 22.10
C PRO A 77 -8.97 25.16 22.93
N SER A 78 -9.80 25.97 22.28
CA SER A 78 -10.61 26.99 22.94
C SER A 78 -11.83 26.40 23.64
N TYR A 79 -12.31 25.26 23.11
CA TYR A 79 -13.42 24.51 23.65
C TYR A 79 -13.07 23.02 23.70
N HIS A 80 -13.19 22.45 24.90
CA HIS A 80 -13.12 21.00 25.10
C HIS A 80 -14.54 20.46 25.25
N PRO A 81 -14.93 19.42 24.49
CA PRO A 81 -16.31 18.94 24.46
C PRO A 81 -16.86 18.56 25.84
N ASN A 82 -17.99 19.18 26.21
CA ASN A 82 -18.74 18.80 27.41
C ASN A 82 -19.36 17.41 27.22
N GLY A 83 -19.45 16.64 28.31
CA GLY A 83 -20.01 15.28 28.25
C GLY A 83 -18.98 14.19 27.97
N ILE A 84 -17.68 14.53 27.99
CA ILE A 84 -16.65 13.57 28.37
C ILE A 84 -16.97 13.21 29.82
N THR A 85 -17.83 12.21 30.01
CA THR A 85 -17.71 11.38 31.19
C THR A 85 -16.25 11.02 31.18
N SER A 86 -15.47 11.59 32.12
CA SER A 86 -14.21 10.97 32.50
C SER A 86 -14.59 9.51 32.64
N ILE A 87 -14.09 8.67 31.73
CA ILE A 87 -14.31 7.24 31.79
C ILE A 87 -13.91 6.92 33.22
N LYS A 88 -14.91 6.72 34.10
CA LYS A 88 -14.63 6.43 35.50
C LYS A 88 -13.76 5.20 35.39
N ASN A 89 -12.53 5.31 35.88
CA ASN A 89 -11.52 4.25 35.91
C ASN A 89 -12.15 2.97 36.47
N GLY A 90 -12.80 2.23 35.60
CA GLY A 90 -13.61 1.06 35.86
C GLY A 90 -13.46 0.05 34.72
N SER A 91 -12.81 0.41 33.61
CA SER A 91 -12.22 -0.57 32.71
C SER A 91 -10.87 -1.00 33.30
N SER A 92 -10.74 -2.31 33.55
CA SER A 92 -9.49 -3.00 33.89
C SER A 92 -8.45 -3.02 32.76
N SER A 93 -8.64 -2.19 31.72
CA SER A 93 -7.75 -2.16 30.56
C SER A 93 -6.41 -1.54 30.93
N PRO A 94 -5.29 -2.12 30.47
CA PRO A 94 -3.97 -1.54 30.67
C PRO A 94 -3.89 -0.10 30.14
N PRO A 95 -3.13 0.80 30.79
CA PRO A 95 -2.96 2.15 30.30
C PRO A 95 -2.27 2.15 28.94
N PHE A 96 -2.72 3.01 28.02
CA PHE A 96 -2.01 3.23 26.75
C PHE A 96 -0.57 3.65 27.01
N ALA A 97 0.35 2.88 26.47
CA ALA A 97 1.76 3.16 26.49
C ALA A 97 2.38 2.84 25.13
N GLN A 98 3.56 3.42 24.91
CA GLN A 98 4.39 3.13 23.77
C GLN A 98 5.73 2.58 24.27
N ILE A 99 6.32 1.66 23.51
CA ILE A 99 7.53 0.93 23.91
C ILE A 99 8.66 1.88 24.33
N TRP A 100 8.83 2.99 23.61
CA TRP A 100 9.87 4.00 23.87
C TRP A 100 9.75 4.70 25.23
N HIS A 101 8.58 4.69 25.89
CA HIS A 101 8.38 5.31 27.20
C HIS A 101 9.26 4.68 28.28
N SER A 102 9.63 3.42 28.11
CA SER A 102 10.56 2.72 29.02
C SER A 102 12.01 3.26 28.92
N ASN A 103 12.37 3.89 27.79
CA ASN A 103 13.71 4.40 27.51
C ASN A 103 13.84 5.91 27.76
N GLY A 104 12.74 6.62 28.02
CA GLY A 104 12.79 8.02 28.41
C GLY A 104 11.55 8.83 28.04
N LYS A 105 11.71 10.16 28.14
CA LYS A 105 10.68 11.17 27.83
C LYS A 105 11.32 12.36 27.11
N CYS A 106 10.54 13.02 26.25
CA CYS A 106 10.99 14.26 25.60
C CYS A 106 10.87 15.48 26.53
N PRO A 107 11.83 16.44 26.47
CA PRO A 107 11.77 17.67 27.26
C PRO A 107 10.51 18.51 26.97
N LYS A 108 10.16 19.42 27.89
CA LYS A 108 9.12 20.44 27.62
C LYS A 108 9.55 21.34 26.46
N GLY A 109 8.59 21.79 25.66
CA GLY A 109 8.85 22.63 24.47
C GLY A 109 9.34 21.85 23.23
N THR A 110 9.35 20.51 23.31
CA THR A 110 9.68 19.62 22.19
C THR A 110 8.52 18.69 21.86
N ILE A 111 8.50 18.12 20.67
CA ILE A 111 7.59 17.06 20.26
C ILE A 111 8.40 15.82 19.84
N PRO A 112 7.95 14.61 20.18
CA PRO A 112 8.63 13.39 19.78
C PRO A 112 8.24 13.02 18.34
N ILE A 113 9.24 12.84 17.48
CA ILE A 113 9.07 12.40 16.10
C ILE A 113 9.88 11.12 15.92
N ARG A 114 9.26 10.07 15.36
CA ARG A 114 10.03 8.89 14.93
C ARG A 114 10.92 9.28 13.76
N ARG A 115 12.22 9.00 13.87
CA ARG A 115 13.19 9.24 12.80
C ARG A 115 12.87 8.38 11.58
N THR A 116 12.69 9.03 10.43
CA THR A 116 12.50 8.37 9.15
C THR A 116 13.82 7.76 8.67
N ARG A 117 13.82 6.47 8.35
CA ARG A 117 14.96 5.76 7.75
C ARG A 117 14.93 5.88 6.23
N LYS A 118 16.03 5.52 5.56
CA LYS A 118 16.13 5.56 4.10
C LYS A 118 15.06 4.70 3.43
N ASP A 119 14.85 3.51 3.95
CA ASP A 119 13.93 2.53 3.37
C ASP A 119 12.47 2.99 3.49
N ASP A 120 12.10 3.64 4.60
CA ASP A 120 10.74 4.18 4.85
C ASP A 120 10.26 5.13 3.74
N THR A 121 11.16 5.97 3.19
CA THR A 121 10.79 6.99 2.18
C THR A 121 10.36 6.42 0.83
N ILE A 122 10.78 5.20 0.51
CA ILE A 122 10.44 4.53 -0.75
C ILE A 122 9.01 3.98 -0.68
N PHE A 123 8.57 3.54 0.49
CA PHE A 123 7.30 2.84 0.66
C PHE A 123 6.10 3.78 0.88
N ALA A 124 6.31 4.95 1.48
CA ALA A 124 5.25 5.97 1.59
C ALA A 124 4.65 6.37 0.23
N GLN A 125 5.44 6.31 -0.86
CA GLN A 125 4.99 6.61 -2.22
C GLN A 125 4.20 5.46 -2.87
N ILE A 126 4.33 4.23 -2.36
CA ILE A 126 3.72 3.01 -2.91
C ILE A 126 2.30 2.81 -2.35
N HIS A 127 2.05 3.21 -1.10
CA HIS A 127 0.77 2.97 -0.42
C HIS A 127 -0.20 4.15 -0.60
N LYS A 128 -1.05 4.08 -1.63
CA LYS A 128 -2.16 5.03 -1.84
C LYS A 128 -3.41 4.55 -1.09
N LYS A 129 -3.80 5.25 -0.02
CA LYS A 129 -5.09 5.04 0.66
C LYS A 129 -6.28 5.44 -0.23
N LYS A 130 -7.47 4.97 0.13
CA LYS A 130 -8.73 5.30 -0.54
C LYS A 130 -9.86 5.50 0.45
N SER A 131 -10.82 6.33 0.04
CA SER A 131 -12.08 6.48 0.75
C SER A 131 -12.95 5.22 0.62
N PRO A 132 -13.66 4.80 1.69
CA PRO A 132 -14.69 3.76 1.63
C PRO A 132 -15.86 4.08 0.67
N PHE A 133 -15.99 5.33 0.22
CA PHE A 133 -17.09 5.81 -0.63
C PHE A 133 -16.85 5.76 -2.14
N ASP A 134 -15.67 5.34 -2.58
CA ASP A 134 -15.33 5.22 -4.01
C ASP A 134 -15.87 3.90 -4.59
N SER A 135 -17.20 3.74 -4.58
CA SER A 135 -17.94 2.50 -4.87
C SER A 135 -18.04 2.13 -6.36
N GLN A 136 -17.32 2.80 -7.26
CA GLN A 136 -17.44 2.54 -8.70
C GLN A 136 -16.38 1.57 -9.27
N LEU A 137 -15.44 1.06 -8.47
CA LEU A 137 -14.37 0.19 -8.98
C LEU A 137 -13.93 -0.89 -7.96
N ASP A 138 -14.88 -1.71 -7.47
CA ASP A 138 -14.60 -2.84 -6.57
C ASP A 138 -13.66 -3.91 -7.15
N ASP A 139 -13.40 -3.88 -8.46
CA ASP A 139 -12.55 -4.88 -9.14
C ASP A 139 -11.12 -4.39 -9.44
N ILE A 140 -10.81 -3.10 -9.23
CA ILE A 140 -9.55 -2.51 -9.73
C ILE A 140 -8.49 -2.35 -8.62
N ARG A 141 -8.81 -2.38 -7.32
CA ARG A 141 -7.81 -2.17 -6.25
C ARG A 141 -8.04 -3.00 -4.99
N ASN A 142 -6.93 -3.37 -4.37
CA ASN A 142 -6.74 -4.41 -3.36
C ASN A 142 -7.24 -4.08 -1.94
N HIS A 143 -8.20 -3.17 -1.71
CA HIS A 143 -8.62 -2.83 -0.34
C HIS A 143 -9.93 -3.54 0.03
N GLU A 144 -10.02 -4.02 1.27
CA GLU A 144 -11.24 -4.63 1.81
C GLU A 144 -11.54 -4.08 3.20
N TRP A 145 -12.83 -3.84 3.48
CA TRP A 145 -13.30 -3.18 4.70
C TRP A 145 -14.27 -4.06 5.47
N ALA A 146 -14.28 -3.89 6.79
CA ALA A 146 -15.40 -4.28 7.67
C ALA A 146 -15.61 -3.15 8.68
N HIS A 147 -16.66 -2.35 8.47
CA HIS A 147 -16.85 -1.07 9.13
C HIS A 147 -18.32 -0.76 9.39
N ALA A 148 -18.59 0.23 10.23
CA ALA A 148 -19.91 0.81 10.42
C ALA A 148 -19.87 2.30 10.03
N SER A 149 -20.90 2.77 9.33
CA SER A 149 -21.01 4.14 8.84
C SER A 149 -22.27 4.82 9.36
N MET A 150 -22.27 6.15 9.48
CA MET A 150 -23.53 6.89 9.65
C MET A 150 -24.49 6.60 8.49
N ASP A 151 -25.76 6.27 8.81
CA ASP A 151 -26.78 5.89 7.82
C ASP A 151 -27.10 7.00 6.82
N LYS A 152 -26.99 8.26 7.26
CA LYS A 152 -27.32 9.44 6.49
C LYS A 152 -26.13 10.39 6.48
N LYS A 153 -25.96 11.06 5.33
CA LYS A 153 -25.09 12.24 5.26
C LYS A 153 -25.65 13.32 6.19
N GLY A 154 -24.78 13.90 6.99
CA GLY A 154 -25.14 14.89 8.00
C GLY A 154 -24.09 15.99 8.10
N LYS A 155 -24.25 16.85 9.11
CA LYS A 155 -23.22 17.81 9.49
C LYS A 155 -22.60 17.33 10.79
N TYR A 156 -21.35 16.90 10.71
CA TYR A 156 -20.62 16.38 11.85
C TYR A 156 -19.42 17.26 12.17
N TYR A 157 -19.23 17.52 13.45
CA TYR A 157 -18.17 18.40 13.96
C TYR A 157 -17.08 17.62 14.69
N GLY A 158 -17.16 16.29 14.65
CA GLY A 158 -16.23 15.41 15.37
C GLY A 158 -16.85 14.06 15.71
N THR A 159 -16.02 13.20 16.26
CA THR A 159 -16.41 11.89 16.78
C THR A 159 -15.43 11.43 17.86
N GLN A 160 -15.95 10.62 18.79
CA GLN A 160 -15.18 9.86 19.74
C GLN A 160 -15.48 8.37 19.55
N ALA A 161 -14.47 7.52 19.68
CA ALA A 161 -14.65 6.08 19.77
C ALA A 161 -13.50 5.43 20.54
N THR A 162 -13.78 4.29 21.16
CA THR A 162 -12.78 3.45 21.85
C THR A 162 -12.50 2.20 21.02
N PHE A 163 -11.25 2.05 20.60
CA PHE A 163 -10.77 0.99 19.73
C PHE A 163 -10.04 -0.06 20.53
N ASN A 164 -10.42 -1.31 20.34
CA ASN A 164 -9.62 -2.44 20.79
C ASN A 164 -8.36 -2.56 19.91
N VAL A 165 -7.19 -2.76 20.52
CA VAL A 165 -5.89 -2.72 19.82
C VAL A 165 -5.32 -4.12 19.70
N TRP A 166 -5.15 -4.62 18.47
CA TRP A 166 -4.54 -5.93 18.19
C TRP A 166 -3.22 -5.78 17.45
N ASN A 167 -2.45 -6.87 17.38
CA ASN A 167 -1.27 -6.99 16.53
C ASN A 167 -1.49 -8.03 15.41
N PRO A 168 -2.37 -7.75 14.43
CA PRO A 168 -2.71 -8.70 13.38
C PRO A 168 -1.51 -9.05 12.50
N ARG A 169 -1.47 -10.31 12.03
CA ARG A 169 -0.49 -10.74 11.05
C ARG A 169 -0.89 -10.28 9.65
N VAL A 170 0.02 -9.62 8.95
CA VAL A 170 -0.08 -9.32 7.52
C VAL A 170 0.70 -10.37 6.69
N GLN A 171 0.20 -10.74 5.51
CA GLN A 171 0.79 -11.81 4.70
C GLN A 171 2.16 -11.42 4.12
N ILE A 172 2.26 -10.19 3.59
CA ILE A 172 3.48 -9.64 2.99
C ILE A 172 3.70 -8.22 3.50
N ALA A 173 4.95 -7.72 3.38
CA ALA A 173 5.31 -6.40 3.92
C ALA A 173 4.51 -5.23 3.33
N THR A 174 3.97 -5.39 2.12
CA THR A 174 3.14 -4.37 1.45
C THR A 174 1.65 -4.50 1.75
N ASP A 175 1.21 -5.55 2.45
CA ASP A 175 -0.14 -5.61 2.99
C ASP A 175 -0.23 -4.72 4.24
N LEU A 176 -1.45 -4.30 4.55
CA LEU A 176 -1.76 -3.53 5.75
C LEU A 176 -2.95 -4.15 6.47
N SER A 177 -3.03 -3.90 7.77
CA SER A 177 -4.22 -4.12 8.57
C SER A 177 -4.35 -3.00 9.58
N LEU A 178 -5.54 -2.44 9.73
CA LEU A 178 -5.77 -1.30 10.61
C LEU A 178 -7.15 -1.35 11.27
N GLY A 179 -7.29 -0.58 12.35
CA GLY A 179 -8.56 -0.17 12.94
C GLY A 179 -8.58 1.35 13.10
N GLN A 180 -9.56 2.03 12.50
CA GLN A 180 -9.57 3.49 12.42
C GLN A 180 -10.97 4.11 12.42
N LEU A 181 -11.02 5.42 12.64
CA LEU A 181 -12.13 6.29 12.27
C LEU A 181 -11.81 7.06 11.00
N TRP A 182 -12.85 7.41 10.24
CA TRP A 182 -12.79 8.33 9.12
C TRP A 182 -13.72 9.50 9.35
N ILE A 183 -13.22 10.71 9.13
CA ILE A 183 -14.00 11.94 9.04
C ILE A 183 -13.89 12.43 7.60
N THR A 184 -14.98 12.35 6.84
CA THR A 184 -14.94 12.61 5.40
C THR A 184 -15.83 13.79 4.99
N ALA A 185 -15.29 14.66 4.14
CA ALA A 185 -16.06 15.66 3.40
C ALA A 185 -15.66 15.64 1.92
N VAL A 186 -16.47 14.97 1.09
CA VAL A 186 -16.24 14.83 -0.37
C VAL A 186 -14.87 14.21 -0.68
N SER A 187 -13.86 15.05 -0.93
CA SER A 187 -12.48 14.70 -1.28
C SER A 187 -11.50 14.86 -0.11
N GLU A 188 -11.98 15.34 1.03
CA GLU A 188 -11.15 15.60 2.20
C GLU A 188 -11.40 14.54 3.26
N THR A 189 -10.33 14.04 3.89
CA THR A 189 -10.44 13.03 4.93
C THR A 189 -9.43 13.30 6.05
N ILE A 190 -9.87 13.08 7.28
CA ILE A 190 -9.03 12.94 8.48
C ILE A 190 -9.27 11.54 9.04
N GLU A 191 -8.20 10.82 9.33
CA GLU A 191 -8.23 9.45 9.85
C GLU A 191 -7.26 9.32 11.01
N ALA A 192 -7.64 8.52 12.00
CA ALA A 192 -6.76 8.15 13.11
C ALA A 192 -7.12 6.76 13.62
N GLY A 193 -6.13 6.05 14.11
CA GLY A 193 -6.31 4.68 14.56
C GLY A 193 -5.00 4.00 14.90
N TRP A 194 -5.03 2.67 14.84
CA TRP A 194 -3.85 1.83 14.92
C TRP A 194 -3.70 1.01 13.65
N GLN A 195 -2.46 0.71 13.25
CA GLN A 195 -2.20 -0.11 12.06
C GLN A 195 -0.94 -0.97 12.19
N VAL A 196 -0.90 -2.06 11.45
CA VAL A 196 0.29 -2.85 11.12
C VAL A 196 0.59 -2.62 9.64
N LEU A 197 1.73 -2.01 9.34
CA LEU A 197 2.18 -1.70 7.97
C LEU A 197 3.70 -1.84 7.87
N PRO A 198 4.23 -3.05 7.61
CA PRO A 198 5.66 -3.28 7.68
C PRO A 198 6.50 -2.53 6.66
N SER A 199 5.96 -2.25 5.48
CA SER A 199 6.63 -1.43 4.49
C SER A 199 6.91 0.01 4.97
N LEU A 200 6.04 0.58 5.80
CA LEU A 200 6.21 1.95 6.32
C LEU A 200 7.11 2.01 7.56
N TYR A 201 7.05 0.97 8.39
CA TYR A 201 7.64 0.97 9.72
C TYR A 201 8.92 0.13 9.84
N GLY A 202 9.14 -0.81 8.91
CA GLY A 202 10.25 -1.75 8.95
C GLY A 202 10.07 -2.92 9.92
N ASP A 203 8.90 -3.05 10.55
CA ASP A 203 8.54 -4.14 11.46
C ASP A 203 7.05 -4.49 11.40
N SER A 204 6.61 -5.47 12.19
CA SER A 204 5.21 -5.91 12.25
C SER A 204 4.54 -5.54 13.58
N SER A 205 4.99 -4.47 14.22
CA SER A 205 4.38 -3.98 15.45
C SER A 205 3.21 -3.05 15.14
N THR A 206 2.13 -3.16 15.91
CA THR A 206 0.99 -2.23 15.82
C THR A 206 1.41 -0.85 16.26
N ARG A 207 1.07 0.14 15.44
CA ARG A 207 1.49 1.53 15.63
C ARG A 207 0.28 2.46 15.60
N PHE A 208 0.29 3.47 16.47
CA PHE A 208 -0.67 4.56 16.37
C PHE A 208 -0.36 5.37 15.12
N PHE A 209 -1.37 5.70 14.33
CA PHE A 209 -1.19 6.48 13.12
C PHE A 209 -2.27 7.53 12.95
N ILE A 210 -1.94 8.54 12.16
CA ILE A 210 -2.90 9.46 11.57
C ILE A 210 -2.74 9.43 10.05
N PHE A 211 -3.83 9.69 9.34
CA PHE A 211 -3.81 9.93 7.91
C PHE A 211 -4.70 11.12 7.57
N TRP A 212 -4.32 11.92 6.58
CA TRP A 212 -5.21 12.95 6.05
C TRP A 212 -4.91 13.28 4.59
N THR A 213 -5.93 13.79 3.91
CA THR A 213 -5.88 14.29 2.54
C THR A 213 -6.85 15.46 2.40
N ASN A 214 -6.51 16.45 1.59
CA ASN A 214 -7.40 17.54 1.21
C ASN A 214 -7.71 17.58 -0.30
N ASP A 215 -7.20 16.63 -1.09
CA ASP A 215 -7.30 16.65 -2.55
C ASP A 215 -7.87 15.36 -3.17
N GLY A 216 -8.56 14.56 -2.36
CA GLY A 216 -9.26 13.37 -2.82
C GLY A 216 -8.32 12.22 -3.16
N TYR A 217 -7.25 12.04 -2.38
CA TYR A 217 -6.26 10.98 -2.60
C TYR A 217 -5.61 11.11 -3.99
N ARG A 218 -5.35 12.35 -4.44
CA ARG A 218 -4.75 12.60 -5.76
C ARG A 218 -3.25 12.85 -5.63
N ASN A 219 -2.86 13.80 -4.81
CA ASN A 219 -1.46 14.18 -4.62
C ASN A 219 -1.09 14.24 -3.13
N VAL A 220 -2.01 14.64 -2.24
CA VAL A 220 -1.76 14.75 -0.80
C VAL A 220 -2.21 13.47 -0.10
N HIS A 221 -1.26 12.62 0.29
CA HIS A 221 -1.50 11.40 1.06
C HIS A 221 -0.59 11.38 2.27
N CYS A 222 -1.13 11.73 3.44
CA CYS A 222 -0.28 12.12 4.55
C CYS A 222 -0.37 11.16 5.71
N TYR A 223 0.50 10.16 5.69
CA TYR A 223 0.76 9.33 6.85
C TYR A 223 1.56 10.10 7.89
N ASN A 224 1.08 10.06 9.13
CA ASN A 224 1.78 10.57 10.30
C ASN A 224 2.25 12.03 10.10
N LEU A 225 3.53 12.30 10.40
CA LEU A 225 4.17 13.61 10.24
C LEU A 225 5.06 13.68 8.99
N GLU A 226 4.92 12.73 8.05
CA GLU A 226 5.73 12.70 6.82
C GLU A 226 5.34 13.84 5.88
N CYS A 227 4.07 14.27 5.95
CA CYS A 227 3.61 15.49 5.31
C CYS A 227 3.57 16.68 6.26
N GLN A 228 3.58 17.85 5.62
CA GLN A 228 3.50 19.14 6.26
C GLN A 228 2.03 19.52 6.46
N GLY A 229 1.52 19.53 7.70
CA GLY A 229 0.19 20.07 7.97
C GLY A 229 -0.34 19.84 9.39
N PHE A 230 -0.15 18.64 9.94
CA PHE A 230 -0.55 18.38 11.33
C PHE A 230 0.43 19.04 12.30
N ILE A 231 -0.09 19.84 13.23
CA ILE A 231 0.71 20.53 14.24
C ILE A 231 0.60 19.75 15.54
N GLN A 232 1.65 19.02 15.88
CA GLN A 232 1.76 18.34 17.17
C GLN A 232 2.17 19.35 18.25
N THR A 233 1.53 19.26 19.41
CA THR A 233 1.76 20.14 20.57
C THR A 233 2.20 19.35 21.81
N ASN A 234 1.97 18.04 21.80
CA ASN A 234 2.26 17.14 22.89
C ASN A 234 3.66 16.53 22.82
N ASN A 235 4.28 16.33 23.99
CA ASN A 235 5.62 15.76 24.11
C ASN A 235 5.66 14.31 24.65
N LYS A 236 4.51 13.66 24.82
CA LYS A 236 4.33 12.35 25.46
C LYS A 236 4.03 11.21 24.49
N ILE A 237 3.45 11.49 23.33
CA ILE A 237 2.99 10.46 22.38
C ILE A 237 3.66 10.66 21.03
N VAL A 238 4.27 9.61 20.49
CA VAL A 238 4.83 9.57 19.13
C VAL A 238 3.76 9.12 18.15
N ILE A 239 3.47 9.92 17.15
CA ILE A 239 2.69 9.49 15.99
C ILE A 239 3.56 8.56 15.13
N GLY A 240 3.05 7.38 14.78
CA GLY A 240 3.81 6.31 14.13
C GLY A 240 4.65 5.47 15.09
N GLY A 241 4.48 5.62 16.41
CA GLY A 241 5.17 4.84 17.43
C GLY A 241 4.41 3.57 17.82
N SER A 242 5.16 2.52 18.16
CA SER A 242 4.63 1.21 18.55
C SER A 242 3.79 1.27 19.83
N ILE A 243 2.61 0.66 19.81
CA ILE A 243 1.69 0.55 20.95
C ILE A 243 2.00 -0.73 21.71
N SER A 244 2.08 -0.66 23.04
CA SER A 244 2.23 -1.84 23.89
C SER A 244 1.64 -1.58 25.28
N PRO A 245 0.92 -2.54 25.89
CA PRO A 245 0.56 -3.86 25.34
C PRO A 245 -0.55 -3.79 24.26
N THR A 246 -0.76 -4.91 23.56
CA THR A 246 -1.91 -5.14 22.66
C THR A 246 -2.81 -6.23 23.25
N SER A 247 -4.04 -6.35 22.73
CA SER A 247 -5.00 -7.37 23.15
C SER A 247 -4.54 -8.79 22.82
N GLU A 248 -5.01 -9.76 23.61
CA GLU A 248 -4.73 -11.18 23.48
C GLU A 248 -6.03 -12.00 23.40
N PHE A 249 -5.99 -13.11 22.67
CA PHE A 249 -7.13 -14.01 22.52
C PHE A 249 -7.48 -14.66 23.86
N ASP A 250 -8.74 -14.53 24.30
CA ASP A 250 -9.25 -14.93 25.62
C ASP A 250 -8.37 -14.41 26.78
N GLY A 251 -7.69 -13.28 26.56
CA GLY A 251 -6.72 -12.69 27.48
C GLY A 251 -6.97 -11.21 27.75
N SER A 252 -5.89 -10.50 28.07
CA SER A 252 -5.96 -9.06 28.38
C SER A 252 -6.46 -8.27 27.17
N GLN A 253 -7.45 -7.39 27.37
CA GLN A 253 -7.97 -6.50 26.33
C GLN A 253 -7.43 -5.09 26.52
N CYS A 254 -6.83 -4.54 25.46
CA CYS A 254 -6.20 -3.23 25.46
C CYS A 254 -6.97 -2.26 24.54
N ASP A 255 -7.25 -1.06 25.04
CA ASP A 255 -8.10 -0.08 24.36
C ASP A 255 -7.39 1.27 24.19
N ILE A 256 -7.71 1.97 23.10
CA ILE A 256 -7.40 3.39 22.90
C ILE A 256 -8.68 4.17 22.56
N THR A 257 -8.95 5.24 23.29
CA THR A 257 -10.00 6.19 23.00
C THR A 257 -9.43 7.33 22.17
N ILE A 258 -10.01 7.56 21.00
CA ILE A 258 -9.63 8.64 20.09
C ILE A 258 -10.81 9.59 19.98
N LEU A 259 -10.54 10.89 20.16
CA LEU A 259 -11.48 11.97 19.96
C LEU A 259 -10.89 12.93 18.91
N ILE A 260 -11.62 13.17 17.83
CA ILE A 260 -11.32 14.22 16.87
C ILE A 260 -12.51 15.16 16.79
N TRP A 261 -12.26 16.46 16.90
CA TRP A 261 -13.31 17.46 16.82
C TRP A 261 -12.84 18.79 16.26
N LYS A 262 -13.78 19.53 15.70
CA LYS A 262 -13.58 20.86 15.15
C LYS A 262 -13.84 21.90 16.21
N ASP A 263 -12.82 22.66 16.59
CA ASP A 263 -12.96 23.75 17.54
C ASP A 263 -13.88 24.85 16.96
N PRO A 264 -14.92 25.29 17.71
CA PRO A 264 -15.90 26.24 17.19
C PRO A 264 -15.37 27.66 17.01
N LYS A 265 -14.28 28.04 17.70
CA LYS A 265 -13.74 29.40 17.68
C LYS A 265 -12.78 29.61 16.53
N ASP A 266 -11.87 28.66 16.32
CA ASP A 266 -10.81 28.78 15.30
C ASP A 266 -10.95 27.80 14.13
N GLY A 267 -11.87 26.83 14.23
CA GLY A 267 -12.15 25.85 13.19
C GLY A 267 -11.11 24.74 13.07
N ASN A 268 -10.09 24.70 13.93
CA ASN A 268 -9.06 23.69 13.88
C ASN A 268 -9.61 22.33 14.30
N TRP A 269 -9.19 21.27 13.61
CA TRP A 269 -9.53 19.90 13.98
C TRP A 269 -8.52 19.38 14.99
N TRP A 270 -8.92 19.25 16.25
CA TRP A 270 -8.08 18.74 17.33
C TRP A 270 -8.13 17.23 17.43
N LEU A 271 -6.99 16.63 17.76
CA LEU A 271 -6.84 15.20 18.03
C LEU A 271 -6.48 15.00 19.50
N GLU A 272 -7.25 14.14 20.17
CA GLU A 272 -7.00 13.66 21.52
C GLU A 272 -6.97 12.13 21.53
N VAL A 273 -6.02 11.58 22.29
CA VAL A 273 -5.88 10.13 22.52
C VAL A 273 -5.80 9.89 24.01
N ASN A 274 -6.71 9.08 24.56
CA ASN A 274 -6.81 8.75 26.00
C ASN A 274 -6.68 9.99 26.91
N GLY A 275 -7.49 11.03 26.66
CA GLY A 275 -7.48 12.26 27.47
C GLY A 275 -6.26 13.16 27.25
N THR A 276 -5.35 12.79 26.35
CA THR A 276 -4.16 13.59 26.03
C THR A 276 -4.35 14.24 24.66
N ILE A 277 -4.45 15.57 24.64
CA ILE A 277 -4.42 16.34 23.39
C ILE A 277 -3.05 16.13 22.72
N LEU A 278 -3.06 15.68 21.47
CA LEU A 278 -1.85 15.44 20.67
C LEU A 278 -1.46 16.66 19.83
N GLY A 279 -2.45 17.29 19.21
CA GLY A 279 -2.24 18.35 18.22
C GLY A 279 -3.50 18.61 17.41
N TYR A 280 -3.33 19.31 16.28
CA TYR A 280 -4.46 19.68 15.44
C TYR A 280 -4.08 19.85 13.97
N TRP A 281 -5.08 19.70 13.10
CA TRP A 281 -5.03 20.17 11.72
C TRP A 281 -5.63 21.58 11.62
N PRO A 282 -4.86 22.57 11.15
CA PRO A 282 -5.38 23.91 10.90
C PRO A 282 -6.55 23.91 9.92
N SER A 283 -7.59 24.69 10.21
CA SER A 283 -8.77 24.83 9.31
C SER A 283 -8.38 25.26 7.88
N SER A 284 -7.31 26.05 7.75
CA SER A 284 -6.79 26.55 6.47
C SER A 284 -6.25 25.47 5.52
N LEU A 285 -6.08 24.23 6.00
CA LEU A 285 -5.71 23.10 5.15
C LEU A 285 -6.89 22.58 4.30
N TYR A 286 -8.12 22.95 4.66
CA TYR A 286 -9.34 22.36 4.12
C TYR A 286 -10.30 23.40 3.54
N HIS A 287 -11.08 22.97 2.56
CA HIS A 287 -12.17 23.74 1.97
C HIS A 287 -13.54 23.29 2.50
N GLN A 288 -13.81 21.99 2.61
CA GLN A 288 -15.10 21.46 3.08
C GLN A 288 -15.06 21.12 4.57
N LEU A 289 -14.00 20.46 5.05
CA LEU A 289 -13.79 20.19 6.48
C LEU A 289 -13.58 21.47 7.29
N SER A 290 -13.25 22.61 6.66
CA SER A 290 -13.26 23.91 7.35
C SER A 290 -14.67 24.35 7.77
N GLN A 291 -15.70 23.76 7.19
CA GLN A 291 -17.11 23.93 7.58
C GLN A 291 -17.55 22.80 8.53
N TYR A 292 -17.65 21.58 8.00
CA TYR A 292 -18.09 20.37 8.72
C TYR A 292 -17.82 19.10 7.90
N ALA A 293 -17.88 17.93 8.54
CA ALA A 293 -17.79 16.64 7.88
C ALA A 293 -19.17 16.13 7.43
N PHE A 294 -19.20 15.39 6.32
CA PHE A 294 -20.45 14.86 5.72
C PHE A 294 -20.74 13.43 6.15
N MET A 295 -19.70 12.66 6.46
CA MET A 295 -19.83 11.28 6.89
C MET A 295 -18.75 10.92 7.90
N LEU A 296 -19.13 10.00 8.79
CA LEU A 296 -18.27 9.38 9.79
C LEU A 296 -18.38 7.87 9.62
N ASP A 297 -17.22 7.22 9.71
CA ASP A 297 -17.09 5.77 9.64
C ASP A 297 -16.09 5.30 10.70
N TRP A 298 -16.24 4.06 11.14
CA TRP A 298 -15.34 3.40 12.08
C TRP A 298 -15.22 1.94 11.67
N GLY A 299 -14.04 1.34 11.81
CA GLY A 299 -13.86 -0.08 11.48
C GLY A 299 -12.46 -0.46 11.01
N GLY A 300 -12.39 -1.62 10.38
CA GLY A 300 -11.16 -2.21 9.86
C GLY A 300 -11.01 -2.09 8.35
N GLU A 301 -9.75 -2.07 7.93
CA GLU A 301 -9.33 -2.09 6.52
C GLU A 301 -8.10 -2.97 6.38
N VAL A 302 -8.04 -3.71 5.28
CA VAL A 302 -6.87 -4.50 4.90
C VAL A 302 -6.52 -4.28 3.42
N ILE A 303 -5.26 -4.54 3.07
CA ILE A 303 -4.86 -4.74 1.67
C ILE A 303 -4.82 -6.25 1.36
N ASN A 304 -5.57 -6.65 0.34
CA ASN A 304 -5.53 -7.95 -0.29
C ASN A 304 -4.68 -7.90 -1.58
N SER A 305 -3.37 -8.10 -1.45
CA SER A 305 -2.46 -8.07 -2.60
C SER A 305 -2.67 -9.19 -3.63
N LYS A 306 -3.56 -10.15 -3.36
CA LYS A 306 -3.85 -11.31 -4.22
C LYS A 306 -2.59 -12.07 -4.68
N VAL A 307 -1.64 -12.29 -3.77
CA VAL A 307 -0.40 -13.02 -4.06
C VAL A 307 -0.75 -14.40 -4.62
N ASP A 308 -0.12 -14.76 -5.73
CA ASP A 308 -0.39 -16.00 -6.48
C ASP A 308 -1.85 -16.17 -6.96
N GLY A 309 -2.58 -15.05 -7.11
CA GLY A 309 -3.99 -15.05 -7.49
C GLY A 309 -4.93 -15.56 -6.40
N LEU A 310 -4.44 -15.71 -5.17
CA LEU A 310 -5.21 -16.16 -4.01
C LEU A 310 -5.54 -14.98 -3.11
N HIS A 311 -6.69 -15.03 -2.45
CA HIS A 311 -7.03 -14.05 -1.41
C HIS A 311 -5.94 -13.98 -0.33
N THR A 312 -5.70 -12.79 0.22
CA THR A 312 -4.71 -12.60 1.28
C THR A 312 -5.05 -13.37 2.55
N THR A 313 -4.03 -13.85 3.27
CA THR A 313 -4.13 -14.36 4.65
C THR A 313 -3.90 -13.27 5.70
N THR A 314 -3.90 -12.00 5.30
CA THR A 314 -3.81 -10.86 6.20
C THR A 314 -5.03 -10.83 7.13
N GLN A 315 -4.78 -10.74 8.43
CA GLN A 315 -5.81 -10.68 9.45
C GLN A 315 -6.36 -9.25 9.58
N MET A 316 -7.67 -9.10 9.75
CA MET A 316 -8.29 -7.84 10.16
C MET A 316 -8.63 -7.87 11.66
N GLY A 317 -8.32 -6.79 12.38
CA GLY A 317 -8.59 -6.72 13.82
C GLY A 317 -7.78 -7.78 14.58
N SER A 318 -8.48 -8.69 15.24
CA SER A 318 -7.87 -9.83 15.94
C SER A 318 -7.55 -11.03 15.04
N GLY A 319 -8.02 -11.02 13.78
CA GLY A 319 -8.01 -12.18 12.91
C GLY A 319 -9.19 -13.14 13.12
N HIS A 320 -10.12 -12.80 14.01
CA HIS A 320 -11.33 -13.57 14.32
C HIS A 320 -12.57 -12.87 13.81
N PHE A 321 -13.62 -13.64 13.53
CA PHE A 321 -14.88 -13.09 13.05
C PHE A 321 -15.63 -12.38 14.18
N SER A 322 -16.40 -11.35 13.81
CA SER A 322 -17.16 -10.49 14.72
C SER A 322 -18.13 -11.26 15.63
N GLY A 323 -18.68 -12.39 15.15
CA GLY A 323 -19.58 -13.25 15.92
C GLY A 323 -18.91 -13.96 17.11
N GLU A 324 -17.58 -13.98 17.19
CA GLU A 324 -16.86 -14.58 18.33
C GLU A 324 -16.89 -13.70 19.60
N GLY A 325 -17.20 -12.41 19.46
CA GLY A 325 -17.48 -11.50 20.58
C GLY A 325 -16.28 -11.13 21.45
N LEU A 326 -16.57 -10.67 22.67
CA LEU A 326 -15.57 -10.13 23.61
C LEU A 326 -14.46 -11.13 23.92
N GLY A 327 -13.21 -10.64 23.93
CA GLY A 327 -12.03 -11.45 24.21
C GLY A 327 -11.43 -12.13 22.98
N LYS A 328 -12.19 -12.22 21.88
CA LYS A 328 -11.79 -12.92 20.66
C LYS A 328 -11.83 -12.03 19.43
N ALA A 329 -12.97 -11.39 19.19
CA ALA A 329 -13.15 -10.46 18.09
C ALA A 329 -12.66 -9.05 18.47
N SER A 330 -12.16 -8.32 17.47
CA SER A 330 -11.87 -6.90 17.63
C SER A 330 -13.17 -6.10 17.71
N TYR A 331 -13.17 -5.00 18.45
CA TYR A 331 -14.34 -4.15 18.65
C TYR A 331 -14.02 -2.67 18.62
N ILE A 332 -15.06 -1.88 18.33
CA ILE A 332 -15.09 -0.44 18.56
C ILE A 332 -16.32 -0.14 19.40
N LYS A 333 -16.13 0.54 20.53
CA LYS A 333 -17.17 0.86 21.52
C LYS A 333 -17.18 2.34 21.89
N ASN A 334 -18.18 2.75 22.68
CA ASN A 334 -18.37 4.14 23.09
C ASN A 334 -18.36 5.11 21.90
N ILE A 335 -18.97 4.69 20.78
CA ILE A 335 -19.03 5.52 19.58
C ILE A 335 -19.97 6.69 19.86
N GLN A 336 -19.45 7.90 19.69
CA GLN A 336 -20.18 9.15 19.84
C GLN A 336 -19.87 10.06 18.66
N ILE A 337 -20.85 10.88 18.30
CA ILE A 337 -20.76 11.89 17.26
C ILE A 337 -20.89 13.27 17.87
N MET A 338 -20.29 14.27 17.24
CA MET A 338 -20.39 15.65 17.69
C MET A 338 -21.34 16.46 16.80
N ASN A 339 -22.34 17.04 17.45
CA ASN A 339 -23.35 17.88 16.81
C ASN A 339 -22.89 19.34 16.65
N GLU A 340 -23.74 20.17 16.04
CA GLU A 340 -23.48 21.62 15.82
C GLU A 340 -23.23 22.40 17.11
N SER A 341 -23.76 21.94 18.25
CA SER A 341 -23.55 22.54 19.57
C SER A 341 -22.26 22.09 20.26
N ASN A 342 -21.40 21.33 19.57
CA ASN A 342 -20.17 20.73 20.09
C ASN A 342 -20.39 19.81 21.30
N VAL A 343 -21.55 19.16 21.36
CA VAL A 343 -21.88 18.17 22.40
C VAL A 343 -21.72 16.77 21.81
N LEU A 344 -21.11 15.87 22.58
CA LEU A 344 -21.02 14.45 22.24
C LEU A 344 -22.37 13.76 22.50
N THR A 345 -22.87 13.09 21.48
CA THR A 345 -24.13 12.33 21.54
C THR A 345 -23.94 10.94 20.94
N SER A 346 -24.65 9.94 21.44
CA SER A 346 -24.68 8.62 20.80
C SER A 346 -25.35 8.72 19.42
N PRO A 347 -24.81 8.07 18.38
CA PRO A 347 -25.49 7.98 17.09
C PRO A 347 -26.76 7.13 17.22
N GLU A 348 -27.85 7.54 16.57
CA GLU A 348 -29.14 6.81 16.60
C GLU A 348 -29.04 5.46 15.88
N HIS A 349 -28.41 5.44 14.71
CA HIS A 349 -28.26 4.26 13.87
C HIS A 349 -26.92 4.28 13.14
N LEU A 350 -26.31 3.10 13.03
CA LEU A 350 -25.10 2.84 12.26
C LEU A 350 -25.35 1.67 11.29
N SER A 351 -24.85 1.81 10.06
CA SER A 351 -24.95 0.80 9.01
C SER A 351 -23.67 -0.04 8.96
N PRO A 352 -23.70 -1.33 9.36
CA PRO A 352 -22.57 -2.23 9.18
C PRO A 352 -22.39 -2.61 7.71
N ARG A 353 -21.17 -2.55 7.20
CA ARG A 353 -20.78 -2.90 5.83
C ARG A 353 -19.46 -3.68 5.82
N ALA A 354 -19.39 -4.72 5.00
CA ALA A 354 -18.16 -5.44 4.73
C ALA A 354 -18.02 -5.73 3.23
N SER A 355 -16.80 -5.60 2.71
CA SER A 355 -16.49 -5.89 1.30
C SER A 355 -16.76 -7.36 0.95
N ARG A 356 -16.34 -8.26 1.84
CA ARG A 356 -16.47 -9.73 1.69
C ARG A 356 -16.71 -10.37 3.05
N LYS A 357 -17.99 -10.57 3.39
CA LYS A 357 -18.43 -11.11 4.70
C LYS A 357 -17.78 -12.44 5.08
N ASP A 358 -17.53 -13.31 4.10
CA ASP A 358 -16.91 -14.62 4.36
C ASP A 358 -15.41 -14.53 4.67
N CYS A 359 -14.76 -13.39 4.40
CA CYS A 359 -13.34 -13.14 4.67
C CYS A 359 -13.16 -12.24 5.90
N TYR A 360 -13.98 -11.18 5.98
CA TYR A 360 -14.04 -10.23 7.08
C TYR A 360 -15.49 -9.77 7.29
N ASP A 361 -15.96 -9.75 8.52
CA ASP A 361 -17.33 -9.37 8.84
C ASP A 361 -17.39 -8.28 9.93
N VAL A 362 -18.61 -7.78 10.11
CA VAL A 362 -18.96 -6.77 11.11
C VAL A 362 -20.35 -7.08 11.64
N THR A 363 -20.48 -7.06 12.97
CA THR A 363 -21.73 -7.33 13.69
C THR A 363 -21.95 -6.23 14.70
N MET A 364 -23.09 -5.56 14.61
CA MET A 364 -23.48 -4.55 15.60
C MET A 364 -23.67 -5.20 16.97
N GLY A 365 -23.24 -4.51 18.02
CA GLY A 365 -23.53 -4.90 19.38
C GLY A 365 -25.00 -4.70 19.72
N ASP A 366 -25.58 -5.64 20.45
CA ASP A 366 -26.90 -5.44 21.04
C ASP A 366 -26.80 -4.45 22.20
N ASN A 367 -27.76 -3.54 22.28
CA ASN A 367 -27.81 -2.53 23.34
C ASN A 367 -27.88 -3.24 24.71
N ASP A 368 -27.04 -2.77 25.64
CA ASP A 368 -27.06 -3.06 27.09
C ASP A 368 -26.22 -4.22 27.65
N VAL A 369 -25.03 -4.48 27.09
CA VAL A 369 -23.94 -5.15 27.82
C VAL A 369 -22.94 -4.08 28.33
N ASP A 370 -22.78 -4.00 29.65
CA ASP A 370 -21.63 -3.38 30.35
C ASP A 370 -21.27 -1.90 30.08
N ASN A 371 -22.22 -0.99 29.87
CA ASN A 371 -21.93 0.44 29.61
C ASN A 371 -21.04 0.70 28.36
N TRP A 372 -21.08 -0.17 27.34
CA TRP A 372 -20.29 -0.03 26.10
C TRP A 372 -20.79 1.05 25.13
N GLY A 373 -21.93 1.69 25.44
CA GLY A 373 -22.56 2.68 24.55
C GLY A 373 -22.93 2.07 23.20
N THR A 374 -22.82 2.83 22.11
CA THR A 374 -22.90 2.26 20.76
C THR A 374 -21.59 1.57 20.41
N TYR A 375 -21.67 0.30 19.98
CA TYR A 375 -20.50 -0.52 19.66
C TYR A 375 -20.78 -1.56 18.58
N PHE A 376 -19.71 -2.12 18.03
CA PHE A 376 -19.77 -3.28 17.13
C PHE A 376 -18.46 -4.09 17.20
N PHE A 377 -18.56 -5.36 16.81
CA PHE A 377 -17.42 -6.23 16.57
C PHE A 377 -17.09 -6.28 15.08
N PHE A 378 -15.80 -6.41 14.74
CA PHE A 378 -15.33 -6.54 13.36
C PHE A 378 -14.06 -7.39 13.32
N GLY A 379 -13.80 -8.01 12.18
CA GLY A 379 -12.54 -8.72 11.96
C GLY A 379 -12.68 -9.87 10.99
N GLY A 380 -11.62 -10.67 10.91
CA GLY A 380 -11.64 -11.92 10.17
C GLY A 380 -10.23 -12.39 9.80
N PRO A 381 -10.07 -13.68 9.49
CA PRO A 381 -8.77 -14.28 9.22
C PRO A 381 -8.24 -13.98 7.81
N GLY A 382 -9.05 -13.34 6.95
CA GLY A 382 -8.79 -13.27 5.52
C GLY A 382 -9.11 -14.60 4.85
N ARG A 383 -8.17 -15.15 4.08
CA ARG A 383 -8.37 -16.40 3.34
C ARG A 383 -8.66 -17.57 4.28
N ASN A 384 -9.85 -18.15 4.13
CA ASN A 384 -10.35 -19.33 4.81
C ASN A 384 -11.24 -20.15 3.86
N GLU A 385 -11.75 -21.31 4.28
CA GLU A 385 -12.57 -22.22 3.44
C GLU A 385 -13.79 -21.53 2.82
N ASN A 386 -14.51 -20.70 3.59
CA ASN A 386 -15.70 -19.99 3.13
C ASN A 386 -15.35 -18.81 2.21
N CYS A 387 -14.30 -18.07 2.55
CA CYS A 387 -13.77 -16.97 1.72
C CYS A 387 -13.20 -17.48 0.37
N ALA A 388 -12.60 -18.68 0.36
CA ALA A 388 -12.03 -19.30 -0.83
C ALA A 388 -13.10 -19.87 -1.78
N ALA A 389 -14.24 -20.33 -1.24
CA ALA A 389 -15.32 -20.93 -2.04
C ALA A 389 -15.91 -19.99 -3.10
N MET A 390 -15.91 -18.67 -2.88
CA MET A 390 -16.32 -17.70 -3.91
C MET A 390 -15.30 -17.52 -5.04
N ALA A 391 -14.02 -17.82 -4.80
CA ALA A 391 -13.03 -17.92 -5.89
C ALA A 391 -13.17 -19.22 -6.67
N ASP A 392 -13.55 -20.32 -5.99
CA ASP A 392 -13.77 -21.64 -6.59
C ASP A 392 -15.07 -21.76 -7.40
N ALA A 393 -16.12 -21.00 -7.06
CA ALA A 393 -17.34 -20.96 -7.86
C ALA A 393 -17.13 -20.37 -9.28
N ARG A 394 -16.07 -19.57 -9.49
CA ARG A 394 -15.63 -19.13 -10.83
C ARG A 394 -14.49 -19.96 -11.43
N ARG A 395 -13.82 -20.82 -10.64
CA ARG A 395 -12.69 -21.67 -11.07
C ARG A 395 -13.10 -23.09 -11.43
N SER A 396 -14.25 -23.56 -10.98
CA SER A 396 -14.76 -24.92 -11.26
C SER A 396 -15.06 -25.20 -12.74
N THR A 397 -14.87 -24.23 -13.65
CA THR A 397 -14.98 -24.44 -15.10
C THR A 397 -13.67 -24.33 -15.90
N ILE A 398 -12.52 -24.01 -15.31
CA ILE A 398 -11.30 -23.79 -16.11
C ILE A 398 -10.06 -24.46 -15.48
N PHE A 399 -9.85 -25.71 -15.94
CA PHE A 399 -8.58 -26.40 -16.17
C PHE A 399 -7.55 -26.51 -15.02
N PHE A 400 -7.42 -27.75 -14.53
CA PHE A 400 -6.15 -28.34 -14.11
C PHE A 400 -5.10 -28.18 -15.22
N THR A 401 -3.92 -27.62 -14.90
CA THR A 401 -2.57 -28.25 -15.04
C THR A 401 -1.44 -27.22 -14.98
N GLU A 402 -0.39 -27.57 -14.22
CA GLU A 402 1.02 -27.13 -14.31
C GLU A 402 1.45 -25.77 -13.70
N GLN A 403 1.85 -25.82 -12.42
CA GLN A 403 2.89 -24.97 -11.84
C GLN A 403 4.27 -25.59 -12.09
N HIS A 404 5.22 -24.87 -12.70
CA HIS A 404 6.66 -24.94 -12.34
C HIS A 404 7.45 -23.72 -12.87
N LEU A 405 7.89 -22.90 -11.90
CA LEU A 405 9.15 -22.13 -11.74
C LEU A 405 9.74 -21.30 -12.92
N SER A 406 9.88 -19.99 -12.67
CA SER A 406 10.83 -19.08 -13.33
C SER A 406 11.67 -18.36 -12.26
N TYR A 407 13.00 -18.32 -12.43
CA TYR A 407 13.98 -17.69 -11.51
C TYR A 407 14.84 -16.66 -12.27
N ALA A 408 15.32 -15.61 -11.59
CA ALA A 408 16.21 -14.59 -12.15
C ALA A 408 17.26 -14.13 -11.11
N ASP A 409 18.54 -14.06 -11.51
CA ASP A 409 19.67 -13.58 -10.70
C ASP A 409 20.10 -12.15 -11.11
N ILE A 410 20.55 -11.35 -10.16
CA ILE A 410 21.04 -9.97 -10.37
C ILE A 410 22.48 -9.85 -9.80
N ILE A 411 23.43 -9.34 -10.60
CA ILE A 411 24.84 -9.12 -10.19
C ILE A 411 25.23 -7.62 -10.31
N PRO A 412 26.00 -7.06 -9.36
CA PRO A 412 26.29 -5.62 -9.26
C PRO A 412 27.36 -5.05 -10.23
N PRO A 413 27.44 -3.71 -10.37
CA PRO A 413 27.84 -3.02 -11.61
C PRO A 413 29.34 -2.84 -11.92
N PHE A 414 30.28 -3.29 -11.10
CA PHE A 414 31.65 -2.76 -11.16
C PHE A 414 32.63 -3.46 -12.12
N GLU A 415 32.24 -4.53 -12.82
CA GLU A 415 33.15 -5.27 -13.73
C GLU A 415 32.88 -5.08 -15.24
N VAL A 416 31.94 -4.19 -15.60
CA VAL A 416 31.22 -4.27 -16.88
C VAL A 416 31.93 -3.57 -18.07
N ARG A 417 32.79 -2.57 -17.84
CA ARG A 417 33.17 -1.65 -18.94
C ARG A 417 34.20 -2.19 -19.94
N ALA A 418 35.14 -3.05 -19.54
CA ALA A 418 36.22 -3.50 -20.42
C ALA A 418 35.86 -4.75 -21.27
N ARG A 419 34.73 -5.41 -20.98
CA ARG A 419 34.35 -6.69 -21.62
C ARG A 419 33.24 -6.54 -22.68
N ILE A 420 32.54 -5.41 -22.71
CA ILE A 420 31.46 -5.11 -23.66
C ILE A 420 31.99 -4.95 -25.09
N GLU A 421 33.10 -4.24 -25.29
CA GLU A 421 33.63 -4.01 -26.65
C GLU A 421 34.14 -5.31 -27.30
N VAL A 422 34.68 -6.24 -26.50
CA VAL A 422 35.16 -7.55 -26.99
C VAL A 422 33.99 -8.50 -27.29
N ALA A 423 32.91 -8.45 -26.49
CA ALA A 423 31.75 -9.32 -26.65
C ALA A 423 30.91 -8.96 -27.88
N VAL A 424 30.68 -7.66 -28.13
CA VAL A 424 29.93 -7.19 -29.31
C VAL A 424 30.68 -7.51 -30.62
N LEU A 425 32.01 -7.39 -30.62
CA LEU A 425 32.83 -7.76 -31.78
C LEU A 425 32.89 -9.28 -32.01
N ASN A 426 32.84 -10.08 -30.95
CA ASN A 426 32.78 -11.55 -31.07
C ASN A 426 31.40 -12.04 -31.54
N PHE A 427 30.31 -11.43 -31.06
CA PHE A 427 28.94 -11.75 -31.49
C PHE A 427 28.72 -11.44 -32.98
N LEU A 428 29.22 -10.29 -33.46
CA LEU A 428 29.19 -9.94 -34.89
C LEU A 428 30.11 -10.83 -35.75
N LYS A 429 31.18 -11.40 -35.18
CA LYS A 429 32.05 -12.38 -35.87
C LYS A 429 31.40 -13.75 -35.99
N VAL A 430 30.63 -14.18 -34.99
CA VAL A 430 29.89 -15.45 -35.02
C VAL A 430 28.75 -15.38 -36.04
N LEU A 431 28.06 -14.24 -36.14
CA LEU A 431 27.01 -14.01 -37.13
C LEU A 431 27.52 -13.88 -38.58
N ASN A 432 28.78 -13.46 -38.77
CA ASN A 432 29.42 -13.32 -40.09
C ASN A 432 30.41 -14.46 -40.40
N SER A 433 30.39 -15.56 -39.64
CA SER A 433 31.21 -16.74 -39.90
C SER A 433 30.71 -17.47 -41.15
N PRO A 434 31.58 -17.94 -42.06
CA PRO A 434 31.18 -18.66 -43.27
C PRO A 434 30.49 -20.01 -43.01
N ASN A 435 30.45 -20.48 -41.76
CA ASN A 435 29.60 -21.58 -41.30
C ASN A 435 28.94 -21.19 -39.98
N PRO A 436 27.70 -20.65 -39.99
CA PRO A 436 26.90 -20.52 -38.79
C PRO A 436 26.14 -21.84 -38.55
N GLU A 437 26.51 -22.62 -37.54
CA GLU A 437 25.71 -23.76 -37.06
C GLU A 437 24.45 -23.28 -36.29
N ILE A 438 23.62 -22.47 -36.93
CA ILE A 438 22.31 -22.02 -36.41
C ILE A 438 21.22 -22.27 -37.46
N SER A 439 21.27 -23.43 -38.13
CA SER A 439 20.26 -23.84 -39.09
C SER A 439 19.60 -25.14 -38.66
N SER A 440 18.77 -25.08 -37.61
CA SER A 440 17.64 -26.02 -37.28
C SER A 440 17.24 -26.04 -35.79
N LEU A 441 17.70 -25.11 -34.95
CA LEU A 441 17.42 -25.14 -33.52
C LEU A 441 16.05 -24.50 -33.19
N PRO A 442 15.18 -25.15 -32.38
CA PRO A 442 13.94 -24.54 -31.91
C PRO A 442 14.21 -23.21 -31.19
N MET A 443 13.30 -22.23 -31.27
CA MET A 443 13.46 -20.94 -30.59
C MET A 443 13.62 -21.05 -29.06
N HIS A 444 13.13 -22.13 -28.43
CA HIS A 444 13.46 -22.43 -27.03
C HIS A 444 14.95 -22.76 -26.84
N ALA A 445 15.54 -23.50 -27.78
CA ALA A 445 16.97 -23.78 -27.79
C ALA A 445 17.79 -22.53 -28.10
N ILE A 446 17.28 -21.59 -28.92
CA ILE A 446 17.89 -20.27 -29.10
C ILE A 446 17.83 -19.47 -27.80
N PHE A 447 16.70 -19.48 -27.07
CA PHE A 447 16.59 -18.80 -25.77
C PHE A 447 17.55 -19.41 -24.75
N GLN A 448 17.56 -20.75 -24.62
CA GLN A 448 18.51 -21.45 -23.76
C GLN A 448 19.94 -21.13 -24.15
N ARG A 449 20.26 -21.08 -25.45
CA ARG A 449 21.58 -20.73 -25.93
C ARG A 449 21.99 -19.30 -25.57
N LEU A 450 21.08 -18.34 -25.71
CA LEU A 450 21.32 -16.94 -25.30
C LEU A 450 21.48 -16.79 -23.78
N VAL A 451 20.79 -17.62 -22.99
CA VAL A 451 20.97 -17.68 -21.54
C VAL A 451 22.30 -18.34 -21.16
N GLU A 452 22.64 -19.46 -21.80
CA GLU A 452 23.91 -20.20 -21.62
C GLU A 452 25.12 -19.32 -22.00
N ASP A 453 25.04 -18.62 -23.12
CA ASP A 453 26.04 -17.66 -23.60
C ASP A 453 26.01 -16.36 -22.78
N ARG A 454 25.09 -16.25 -21.82
CA ARG A 454 24.88 -15.13 -20.91
C ARG A 454 24.84 -13.80 -21.64
N VAL A 455 24.08 -13.71 -22.73
CA VAL A 455 24.01 -12.51 -23.56
C VAL A 455 23.53 -11.29 -22.77
N PHE A 456 22.73 -11.49 -21.71
CA PHE A 456 22.36 -10.44 -20.76
C PHE A 456 23.53 -9.81 -19.98
N ASN A 457 24.66 -10.52 -19.86
CA ASN A 457 25.90 -9.98 -19.31
C ASN A 457 26.74 -9.24 -20.37
N GLN A 458 26.53 -9.53 -21.64
CA GLN A 458 27.25 -8.93 -22.77
C GLN A 458 26.54 -7.67 -23.30
N ILE A 459 25.21 -7.70 -23.31
CA ILE A 459 24.30 -6.61 -23.67
C ILE A 459 23.34 -6.47 -22.49
N PRO A 460 23.30 -5.32 -21.78
CA PRO A 460 22.44 -5.16 -20.62
C PRO A 460 20.98 -5.25 -21.06
N SER A 461 20.40 -6.41 -20.79
CA SER A 461 19.14 -6.85 -21.38
C SER A 461 18.41 -7.81 -20.44
N ILE A 462 17.10 -7.69 -20.40
CA ILE A 462 16.16 -8.67 -19.87
C ILE A 462 15.71 -9.55 -21.03
N LEU A 463 15.89 -10.86 -20.92
CA LEU A 463 15.42 -11.83 -21.91
C LEU A 463 14.09 -12.40 -21.43
N ILE A 464 13.06 -12.32 -22.29
CA ILE A 464 11.73 -12.87 -22.01
C ILE A 464 11.33 -13.79 -23.16
N THR A 465 10.85 -14.99 -22.85
CA THR A 465 10.26 -15.92 -23.83
C THR A 465 8.79 -16.13 -23.51
N ALA A 466 7.95 -16.13 -24.55
CA ALA A 466 6.51 -16.34 -24.42
C ALA A 466 6.12 -17.82 -24.51
N LYS A 467 7.09 -18.73 -24.72
CA LYS A 467 6.86 -20.15 -25.01
C LYS A 467 5.60 -20.37 -25.89
N GLY A 468 5.44 -19.60 -26.98
CA GLY A 468 4.51 -19.90 -28.06
C GLY A 468 3.80 -18.66 -28.55
N TYR A 469 2.50 -18.81 -28.84
CA TYR A 469 1.56 -17.69 -28.83
C TYR A 469 1.54 -17.03 -27.44
N PRO A 470 1.53 -15.70 -27.38
CA PRO A 470 1.77 -15.01 -26.13
C PRO A 470 0.56 -15.08 -25.21
N ASP A 471 0.77 -15.66 -24.03
CA ASP A 471 -0.22 -15.72 -22.98
C ASP A 471 -0.51 -14.33 -22.36
N ILE A 472 -1.59 -14.25 -21.58
CA ILE A 472 -2.02 -12.99 -20.96
C ILE A 472 -1.00 -12.46 -19.95
N ALA A 473 -0.33 -13.31 -19.18
CA ALA A 473 0.64 -12.90 -18.17
C ALA A 473 1.89 -12.29 -18.82
N THR A 474 2.40 -12.90 -19.89
CA THR A 474 3.53 -12.37 -20.67
C THR A 474 3.18 -11.02 -21.31
N ARG A 475 1.96 -10.89 -21.86
CA ARG A 475 1.46 -9.62 -22.43
C ARG A 475 1.27 -8.54 -21.36
N PHE A 476 0.72 -8.90 -20.21
CA PHE A 476 0.52 -7.99 -19.08
C PHE A 476 1.87 -7.51 -18.51
N LEU A 477 2.85 -8.40 -18.37
CA LEU A 477 4.20 -8.08 -17.94
C LEU A 477 4.84 -7.04 -18.88
N LEU A 478 4.83 -7.30 -20.19
CA LEU A 478 5.37 -6.34 -21.18
C LEU A 478 4.61 -5.02 -21.16
N HIS A 479 3.28 -5.05 -21.05
CA HIS A 479 2.47 -3.84 -20.95
C HIS A 479 2.85 -3.02 -19.70
N ARG A 480 2.99 -3.66 -18.54
CA ARG A 480 3.39 -3.00 -17.29
C ARG A 480 4.81 -2.44 -17.38
N MET A 481 5.77 -3.23 -17.87
CA MET A 481 7.15 -2.78 -18.04
C MET A 481 7.24 -1.57 -18.98
N SER A 482 6.48 -1.57 -20.08
CA SER A 482 6.46 -0.43 -21.00
C SER A 482 5.91 0.87 -20.39
N ARG A 483 4.99 0.76 -19.42
CA ARG A 483 4.37 1.91 -18.75
C ARG A 483 5.22 2.44 -17.61
N GLU A 484 5.83 1.54 -16.84
CA GLU A 484 6.70 1.88 -15.72
C GLU A 484 8.09 2.35 -16.19
N PHE A 485 8.55 1.86 -17.35
CA PHE A 485 9.86 2.17 -17.92
C PHE A 485 9.76 2.59 -19.40
N PRO A 486 9.21 3.79 -19.71
CA PRO A 486 8.95 4.24 -21.08
C PRO A 486 10.22 4.45 -21.91
N GLU A 487 11.39 4.58 -21.28
CA GLU A 487 12.67 4.74 -21.96
C GLU A 487 13.29 3.41 -22.43
N ILE A 488 12.73 2.28 -22.00
CA ILE A 488 13.19 0.95 -22.37
C ILE A 488 12.53 0.51 -23.68
N LYS A 489 13.35 0.16 -24.67
CA LYS A 489 12.88 -0.39 -25.95
C LYS A 489 12.60 -1.88 -25.83
N ILE A 490 11.40 -2.29 -26.24
CA ILE A 490 11.00 -3.70 -26.34
C ILE A 490 11.27 -4.18 -27.76
N LEU A 491 12.11 -5.20 -27.92
CA LEU A 491 12.46 -5.79 -29.22
C LEU A 491 11.87 -7.19 -29.36
N GLY A 492 11.03 -7.42 -30.37
CA GLY A 492 10.47 -8.74 -30.66
C GLY A 492 11.26 -9.48 -31.74
N LEU A 493 11.68 -10.71 -31.46
CA LEU A 493 12.33 -11.63 -32.41
C LEU A 493 11.44 -12.84 -32.66
N VAL A 494 11.05 -13.04 -33.92
CA VAL A 494 10.24 -14.18 -34.37
C VAL A 494 10.74 -14.68 -35.73
N ASP A 495 10.35 -15.90 -36.07
CA ASP A 495 10.58 -16.47 -37.38
C ASP A 495 9.87 -15.64 -38.48
N TRP A 496 10.51 -15.49 -39.64
CA TRP A 496 9.90 -14.93 -40.84
C TRP A 496 8.92 -15.92 -41.48
N ASN A 497 7.78 -16.16 -40.82
CA ASN A 497 6.67 -16.95 -41.36
C ASN A 497 5.32 -16.40 -40.87
N PRO A 498 4.18 -16.84 -41.45
CA PRO A 498 2.86 -16.33 -41.09
C PRO A 498 2.51 -16.48 -39.59
N ALA A 499 3.01 -17.53 -38.94
CA ALA A 499 2.77 -17.77 -37.52
C ALA A 499 3.58 -16.82 -36.63
N GLY A 500 4.86 -16.57 -36.97
CA GLY A 500 5.68 -15.54 -36.34
C GLY A 500 5.03 -14.16 -36.45
N LEU A 501 4.53 -13.81 -37.64
CA LEU A 501 3.81 -12.55 -37.87
C LEU A 501 2.51 -12.46 -37.03
N ALA A 502 1.75 -13.55 -36.93
CA ALA A 502 0.53 -13.59 -36.14
C ALA A 502 0.80 -13.42 -34.63
N ILE A 503 1.92 -13.93 -34.14
CA ILE A 503 2.37 -13.70 -32.76
C ILE A 503 2.72 -12.21 -32.54
N LEU A 504 3.46 -11.59 -33.47
CA LEU A 504 3.75 -10.15 -33.38
C LEU A 504 2.48 -9.31 -33.34
N CYS A 505 1.52 -9.63 -34.21
CA CYS A 505 0.21 -8.98 -34.22
C CYS A 505 -0.52 -9.15 -32.89
N THR A 506 -0.37 -10.29 -32.21
CA THR A 506 -0.99 -10.53 -30.91
C THR A 506 -0.37 -9.66 -29.80
N PHE A 507 0.94 -9.44 -29.80
CA PHE A 507 1.58 -8.52 -28.86
C PHE A 507 1.25 -7.04 -29.16
N LYS A 508 1.14 -6.69 -30.45
CA LYS A 508 0.93 -5.30 -30.86
C LYS A 508 -0.53 -4.86 -30.77
N TYR A 509 -1.44 -5.68 -31.26
CA TYR A 509 -2.86 -5.35 -31.46
C TYR A 509 -3.80 -6.19 -30.60
N GLY A 510 -3.32 -7.31 -30.04
CA GLY A 510 -4.15 -8.25 -29.31
C GLY A 510 -4.71 -9.39 -30.15
N SER A 511 -5.39 -10.34 -29.50
CA SER A 511 -6.00 -11.52 -30.16
C SER A 511 -7.51 -11.36 -30.33
N ILE A 512 -8.01 -11.45 -31.56
CA ILE A 512 -9.46 -11.36 -31.89
C ILE A 512 -10.25 -12.56 -31.35
N GLY A 513 -9.61 -13.73 -31.16
CA GLY A 513 -10.26 -14.94 -30.65
C GLY A 513 -10.56 -14.95 -29.14
N MET A 514 -10.11 -13.93 -28.39
CA MET A 514 -10.28 -13.81 -26.93
C MET A 514 -11.13 -12.57 -26.60
N GLY A 515 -12.44 -12.69 -26.82
CA GLY A 515 -13.39 -11.59 -27.02
C GLY A 515 -13.66 -10.62 -25.85
N LEU A 516 -12.95 -10.68 -24.72
CA LEU A 516 -13.17 -9.76 -23.58
C LEU A 516 -11.94 -8.97 -23.13
N GLU A 517 -10.72 -9.30 -23.59
CA GLU A 517 -9.48 -8.59 -23.18
C GLU A 517 -8.51 -8.31 -24.34
N ALA A 518 -8.91 -8.63 -25.57
CA ALA A 518 -8.07 -8.62 -26.77
C ALA A 518 -7.17 -7.38 -26.86
N TYR A 519 -7.74 -6.19 -26.78
CA TYR A 519 -7.10 -4.91 -27.10
C TYR A 519 -6.40 -4.23 -25.91
N ARG A 520 -6.63 -4.67 -24.67
CA ARG A 520 -6.21 -3.94 -23.45
C ARG A 520 -4.70 -4.00 -23.19
N TYR A 521 -4.05 -5.07 -23.66
CA TYR A 521 -2.63 -5.34 -23.46
C TYR A 521 -1.83 -5.32 -24.77
N GLY A 522 -2.35 -4.67 -25.82
CA GLY A 522 -1.60 -4.39 -27.04
C GLY A 522 -0.58 -3.27 -26.81
N TYR A 523 0.62 -3.40 -27.35
CA TYR A 523 1.65 -2.36 -27.27
C TYR A 523 2.11 -1.92 -28.67
N SER A 524 1.84 -0.66 -29.02
CA SER A 524 2.02 -0.14 -30.38
C SER A 524 3.47 0.21 -30.75
N SER A 525 4.38 0.28 -29.78
CA SER A 525 5.77 0.76 -29.95
C SER A 525 6.85 -0.34 -29.89
N ILE A 526 6.49 -1.61 -30.10
CA ILE A 526 7.49 -2.69 -30.24
C ILE A 526 8.25 -2.50 -31.56
N LEU A 527 9.58 -2.53 -31.48
CA LEU A 527 10.44 -2.59 -32.67
C LEU A 527 10.73 -4.06 -32.97
N PHE A 528 10.43 -4.51 -34.20
CA PHE A 528 10.51 -5.92 -34.56
C PHE A 528 11.74 -6.21 -35.42
N PHE A 529 12.39 -7.34 -35.12
CA PHE A 529 13.39 -7.94 -35.97
C PHE A 529 12.85 -9.30 -36.42
N LEU A 530 12.86 -9.55 -37.72
CA LEU A 530 12.43 -10.82 -38.29
C LEU A 530 13.67 -11.59 -38.71
N LEU A 531 13.77 -12.84 -38.28
CA LEU A 531 14.84 -13.74 -38.73
C LEU A 531 14.43 -14.33 -40.07
N ASP A 532 15.08 -13.88 -41.14
CA ASP A 532 15.03 -14.55 -42.43
C ASP A 532 16.03 -15.71 -42.41
N ILE A 533 15.55 -16.95 -42.57
CA ILE A 533 16.38 -18.17 -42.59
C ILE A 533 16.56 -18.66 -44.04
N GLU A 534 16.10 -17.91 -45.06
CA GLU A 534 16.40 -18.24 -46.45
C GLU A 534 17.55 -17.39 -47.01
N GLN A 535 18.79 -17.84 -46.79
CA GLN A 535 19.83 -17.72 -47.80
C GLN A 535 20.61 -19.04 -47.94
N ASP A 536 20.54 -19.57 -49.15
CA ASP A 536 21.35 -20.61 -49.79
C ASP A 536 21.10 -22.09 -49.47
N ILE A 537 20.05 -22.65 -50.09
CA ILE A 537 20.14 -23.98 -50.70
C ILE A 537 19.98 -23.84 -52.22
N SER A 538 21.13 -23.96 -52.89
CA SER A 538 21.39 -24.29 -54.30
C SER A 538 21.03 -23.28 -55.40
N SER A 539 22.11 -22.83 -56.07
CA SER A 539 22.28 -22.75 -57.54
C SER A 539 21.19 -22.10 -58.39
#